data_AF-A0A7X8QDV6-F1
#
_entry.id   AF-A0A7X8QDV6-F1
#
_cell.length_a   1.000
_cell.length_b   1.000
_cell.length_c   1.000
_cell.angle_alpha   90.00
_cell.angle_beta   90.00
_cell.angle_gamma   90.00
#
_symmetry.space_group_name_H-M   'P 1'
#
loop_
_entity.id
_entity.type
_entity.pdbx_description
1 polymer ?
#
loop_
_entity_poly.entity_id
_entity_poly.type
_entity_poly.pdbx_seq_one_letter_code
_entity_poly.pdbx_strand_id
1 'polypeptide(L)'
;MKKIGIFGGSFNPIHIGHLILAQEVQHQAGLEKVLFIPTNDNPLKEKDTKETVAERYEMTRLAIEDNENFVISDLEIRQPGFSYTIDTVKKLKSIDPKADYCFLCGEDIIFQLERWKDFEELFQLVTFIVTYRPGYDFKKLETEAVRLKQLYDAKIKIFEAPLIDISSTAIRERVVMGKSIRYLVTEKVHQYIKEKQLYLE
;
A
#
# COMPACT_ATOMS: atom_id res chain seq x y z
N MET A 1 -15.60 -3.60 17.28
CA MET A 1 -15.59 -2.84 16.01
C MET A 1 -14.68 -3.56 15.04
N LYS A 2 -15.02 -3.57 13.75
CA LYS A 2 -14.19 -4.22 12.72
C LYS A 2 -12.92 -3.39 12.51
N LYS A 3 -11.74 -4.03 12.53
CA LYS A 3 -10.48 -3.38 12.17
C LYS A 3 -10.14 -3.69 10.74
N ILE A 4 -10.01 -2.66 9.91
CA ILE A 4 -9.77 -2.80 8.48
C ILE A 4 -8.49 -2.07 8.12
N GLY A 5 -7.52 -2.80 7.55
CA GLY A 5 -6.32 -2.21 6.98
C GLY A 5 -6.62 -1.54 5.64
N ILE A 6 -6.04 -0.38 5.39
CA ILE A 6 -5.99 0.28 4.09
C ILE A 6 -4.55 0.18 3.63
N PHE A 7 -4.32 -0.51 2.51
CA PHE A 7 -3.03 -0.61 1.88
C PHE A 7 -3.09 0.02 0.49
N GLY A 8 -2.82 1.32 0.46
CA GLY A 8 -2.75 2.10 -0.78
C GLY A 8 -1.38 1.95 -1.45
N GLY A 9 -1.37 1.74 -2.76
CA GLY A 9 -0.11 1.57 -3.48
C GLY A 9 -0.27 1.67 -4.98
N SER A 10 0.82 2.01 -5.66
CA SER A 10 0.82 1.99 -7.13
C SER A 10 0.74 0.57 -7.68
N PHE A 11 1.29 -0.42 -6.96
CA PHE A 11 1.22 -1.85 -7.32
C PHE A 11 1.57 -2.11 -8.79
N ASN A 12 2.78 -1.73 -9.19
CA ASN A 12 3.18 -1.67 -10.60
C ASN A 12 4.47 -2.45 -10.95
N PRO A 13 4.46 -3.79 -10.86
CA PRO A 13 3.32 -4.63 -10.47
C PRO A 13 3.22 -4.84 -8.95
N ILE A 14 2.08 -5.34 -8.47
CA ILE A 14 2.03 -5.97 -7.14
C ILE A 14 3.01 -7.16 -7.12
N HIS A 15 3.60 -7.44 -5.96
CA HIS A 15 4.65 -8.44 -5.82
C HIS A 15 4.62 -9.09 -4.44
N ILE A 16 5.36 -10.19 -4.27
CA ILE A 16 5.36 -11.00 -3.04
C ILE A 16 5.71 -10.16 -1.81
N GLY A 17 6.61 -9.18 -1.95
CA GLY A 17 6.91 -8.24 -0.85
C GLY A 17 5.69 -7.46 -0.32
N HIS A 18 4.78 -7.03 -1.19
CA HIS A 18 3.54 -6.39 -0.76
C HIS A 18 2.62 -7.38 -0.02
N LEU A 19 2.53 -8.61 -0.50
CA LEU A 19 1.65 -9.64 0.08
C LEU A 19 2.12 -10.06 1.47
N ILE A 20 3.42 -10.30 1.64
CA ILE A 20 3.99 -10.63 2.96
C ILE A 20 3.77 -9.48 3.93
N LEU A 21 4.02 -8.23 3.50
CA LEU A 21 3.82 -7.06 4.35
C LEU A 21 2.35 -6.93 4.82
N ALA A 22 1.41 -7.06 3.88
CA ALA A 22 -0.01 -7.00 4.19
C ALA A 22 -0.43 -8.12 5.15
N GLN A 23 0.08 -9.34 4.96
CA GLN A 23 -0.22 -10.49 5.80
C GLN A 23 0.34 -10.32 7.22
N GLU A 24 1.56 -9.83 7.33
CA GLU A 24 2.23 -9.59 8.60
C GLU A 24 1.50 -8.53 9.42
N VAL A 25 1.16 -7.41 8.78
CA VAL A 25 0.40 -6.36 9.46
C VAL A 25 -1.02 -6.82 9.81
N GLN A 26 -1.67 -7.57 8.93
CA GLN A 26 -2.99 -8.15 9.21
C GLN A 26 -2.95 -8.97 10.50
N HIS A 27 -1.92 -9.79 10.67
CA HIS A 27 -1.72 -10.59 11.87
C HIS A 27 -1.39 -9.73 13.11
N GLN A 28 -0.30 -8.95 13.06
CA GLN A 28 0.18 -8.18 14.22
C GLN A 28 -0.83 -7.16 14.74
N ALA A 29 -1.58 -6.51 13.84
CA ALA A 29 -2.55 -5.49 14.23
C ALA A 29 -3.95 -6.07 14.55
N GLY A 30 -4.16 -7.37 14.30
CA GLY A 30 -5.45 -8.04 14.44
C GLY A 30 -6.51 -7.46 13.51
N LEU A 31 -6.19 -7.29 12.23
CA LEU A 31 -7.11 -6.78 11.21
C LEU A 31 -8.03 -7.90 10.72
N GLU A 32 -9.31 -7.62 10.56
CA GLU A 32 -10.28 -8.56 9.98
C GLU A 32 -10.03 -8.71 8.48
N LYS A 33 -9.79 -7.57 7.81
CA LYS A 33 -9.50 -7.47 6.36
C LYS A 33 -8.41 -6.45 6.08
N VAL A 34 -7.71 -6.62 4.95
CA VAL A 34 -6.84 -5.62 4.34
C VAL A 34 -7.42 -5.23 2.98
N LEU A 35 -7.74 -3.95 2.84
CA LEU A 35 -8.20 -3.32 1.60
C LEU A 35 -6.99 -2.87 0.77
N PHE A 36 -6.73 -3.55 -0.34
CA PHE A 36 -5.77 -3.12 -1.35
C PHE A 36 -6.42 -2.06 -2.24
N ILE A 37 -5.80 -0.88 -2.32
CA ILE A 37 -6.29 0.25 -3.11
C ILE A 37 -5.21 0.64 -4.14
N PRO A 38 -5.30 0.15 -5.39
CA PRO A 38 -4.46 0.61 -6.47
C PRO A 38 -4.68 2.11 -6.73
N THR A 39 -3.63 2.91 -6.56
CA THR A 39 -3.72 4.37 -6.72
C THR A 39 -3.91 4.75 -8.18
N ASN A 40 -4.75 5.75 -8.48
CA ASN A 40 -4.94 6.24 -9.86
C ASN A 40 -3.72 7.06 -10.31
N ASP A 41 -3.72 8.37 -10.01
CA ASP A 41 -2.59 9.28 -10.18
C ASP A 41 -2.14 9.78 -8.79
N ASN A 42 -0.90 9.44 -8.41
CA ASN A 42 -0.31 9.91 -7.16
C ASN A 42 0.39 11.26 -7.41
N PRO A 43 -0.06 12.38 -6.79
CA PRO A 43 0.50 13.71 -7.05
C PRO A 43 1.97 13.86 -6.64
N LEU A 44 2.51 12.95 -5.83
CA LEU A 44 3.89 12.94 -5.36
C LEU A 44 4.81 12.02 -6.19
N LYS A 45 4.28 11.33 -7.21
CA LYS A 45 5.07 10.44 -8.08
C LYS A 45 4.93 10.87 -9.54
N GLU A 46 6.02 10.82 -10.28
CA GLU A 46 5.98 10.98 -11.74
C GLU A 46 5.28 9.77 -12.38
N LYS A 47 4.64 9.98 -13.53
CA LYS A 47 4.05 8.90 -14.34
C LYS A 47 5.19 8.08 -14.94
N ASP A 48 5.60 7.06 -14.21
CA ASP A 48 6.82 6.30 -14.49
C ASP A 48 6.60 5.19 -15.53
N THR A 49 5.35 4.81 -15.83
CA THR A 49 5.11 3.71 -16.77
C THR A 49 3.82 3.83 -17.59
N LYS A 50 3.73 3.04 -18.67
CA LYS A 50 2.60 2.99 -19.61
C LYS A 50 1.40 2.21 -19.08
N GLU A 51 1.60 1.37 -18.06
CA GLU A 51 0.56 0.48 -17.56
C GLU A 51 -0.61 1.28 -16.97
N THR A 52 -1.79 0.95 -17.48
CA THR A 52 -3.04 1.54 -17.07
C THR A 52 -3.37 1.16 -15.63
N VAL A 53 -4.17 2.01 -14.99
CA VAL A 53 -4.70 1.74 -13.64
C VAL A 53 -5.53 0.45 -13.63
N ALA A 54 -6.22 0.14 -14.74
CA ALA A 54 -6.97 -1.10 -14.90
C ALA A 54 -6.08 -2.34 -14.90
N GLU A 55 -4.92 -2.29 -15.56
CA GLU A 55 -3.94 -3.39 -15.53
C GLU A 55 -3.36 -3.61 -14.13
N ARG A 56 -3.03 -2.51 -13.43
CA ARG A 56 -2.53 -2.57 -12.04
C ARG A 56 -3.57 -3.11 -11.08
N TYR A 57 -4.84 -2.73 -11.27
CA TYR A 57 -5.96 -3.30 -10.54
C TYR A 57 -6.11 -4.79 -10.78
N GLU A 58 -6.09 -5.24 -12.03
CA GLU A 58 -6.26 -6.65 -12.35
C GLU A 58 -5.11 -7.50 -11.81
N MET A 59 -3.86 -7.04 -11.93
CA MET A 59 -2.73 -7.69 -11.29
C MET A 59 -2.89 -7.78 -9.78
N THR A 60 -3.38 -6.71 -9.13
CA THR A 60 -3.66 -6.71 -7.69
C THR A 60 -4.75 -7.72 -7.34
N ARG A 61 -5.83 -7.78 -8.12
CA ARG A 61 -6.94 -8.72 -7.91
C ARG A 61 -6.47 -10.17 -8.01
N LEU A 62 -5.72 -10.48 -9.07
CA LEU A 62 -5.13 -11.79 -9.31
C LEU A 62 -4.13 -12.22 -8.22
N ALA A 63 -3.44 -11.26 -7.60
CA ALA A 63 -2.44 -11.54 -6.57
C ALA A 63 -3.03 -11.90 -5.21
N ILE A 64 -4.26 -11.48 -4.92
CA ILE A 64 -4.88 -11.63 -3.60
C ILE A 64 -6.09 -12.55 -3.58
N GLU A 65 -6.53 -13.09 -4.73
CA GLU A 65 -7.79 -13.82 -4.84
C GLU A 65 -7.86 -15.14 -4.07
N ASP A 66 -6.71 -15.68 -3.65
CA ASP A 66 -6.61 -16.89 -2.81
C ASP A 66 -6.53 -16.57 -1.30
N ASN A 67 -6.55 -15.28 -0.92
CA ASN A 67 -6.53 -14.86 0.48
C ASN A 67 -7.87 -14.21 0.87
N GLU A 68 -8.66 -14.92 1.68
CA GLU A 68 -9.97 -14.43 2.12
C GLU A 68 -9.90 -13.15 2.94
N ASN A 69 -8.78 -12.84 3.61
CA ASN A 69 -8.61 -11.62 4.39
C ASN A 69 -8.27 -10.40 3.54
N PHE A 70 -7.94 -10.58 2.26
CA PHE A 70 -7.57 -9.49 1.36
C PHE A 70 -8.72 -9.13 0.43
N VAL A 71 -8.95 -7.83 0.26
CA VAL A 71 -10.06 -7.31 -0.53
C VAL A 71 -9.52 -6.20 -1.42
N ILE A 72 -9.82 -6.25 -2.71
CA ILE A 72 -9.46 -5.16 -3.63
C ILE A 72 -10.53 -4.09 -3.63
N SER A 73 -10.12 -2.83 -3.79
CA SER A 73 -10.99 -1.67 -3.91
C SER A 73 -10.65 -0.86 -5.17
N ASP A 74 -11.67 -0.56 -5.95
CA ASP A 74 -11.63 0.31 -7.14
C ASP A 74 -11.98 1.78 -6.80
N LEU A 75 -12.01 2.15 -5.51
CA LEU A 75 -12.44 3.49 -5.06
C LEU A 75 -11.66 4.63 -5.71
N GLU A 76 -10.34 4.53 -5.80
CA GLU A 76 -9.50 5.58 -6.39
C GLU A 76 -9.53 5.56 -7.92
N ILE A 77 -9.81 4.40 -8.53
CA ILE A 77 -9.92 4.25 -9.98
C ILE A 77 -11.16 4.95 -10.51
N ARG A 78 -12.26 4.89 -9.76
CA ARG A 78 -13.53 5.53 -10.11
C ARG A 78 -13.54 7.04 -9.88
N GLN A 79 -12.51 7.59 -9.24
CA GLN A 79 -12.41 9.03 -8.99
C GLN A 79 -11.53 9.69 -10.06
N PRO A 80 -12.04 10.70 -10.78
CA PRO A 80 -11.22 11.47 -11.71
C PRO A 80 -10.23 12.34 -10.95
N GLY A 81 -9.01 12.48 -11.48
CA GLY A 81 -7.97 13.34 -10.90
C GLY A 81 -7.03 12.62 -9.93
N PHE A 82 -6.36 13.41 -9.09
CA PHE A 82 -5.38 12.91 -8.12
C PHE A 82 -6.04 12.13 -6.99
N SER A 83 -5.36 11.07 -6.55
CA SER A 83 -5.77 10.29 -5.39
C SER A 83 -5.16 10.86 -4.11
N TYR A 84 -6.00 11.44 -3.25
CA TYR A 84 -5.60 11.89 -1.92
C TYR A 84 -6.14 10.92 -0.85
N THR A 85 -5.25 10.48 0.05
CA THR A 85 -5.60 9.51 1.10
C THR A 85 -6.77 9.99 1.97
N ILE A 86 -6.86 11.28 2.28
CA ILE A 86 -7.96 11.85 3.07
C ILE A 86 -9.33 11.61 2.39
N ASP A 87 -9.40 11.78 1.08
CA ASP A 87 -10.64 11.64 0.32
C ASP A 87 -11.07 10.16 0.27
N THR A 88 -10.11 9.25 0.11
CA THR A 88 -10.32 7.80 0.19
C THR A 88 -10.83 7.38 1.57
N VAL A 89 -10.20 7.85 2.64
CA VAL A 89 -10.59 7.53 4.03
C VAL A 89 -11.98 8.08 4.36
N LYS A 90 -12.29 9.32 3.97
CA LYS A 90 -13.64 9.91 4.15
C LYS A 90 -14.70 9.08 3.45
N LYS A 91 -14.42 8.63 2.22
CA LYS A 91 -15.35 7.77 1.47
C LYS A 91 -15.56 6.43 2.17
N LEU A 92 -14.49 5.79 2.64
CA LEU A 92 -14.57 4.54 3.41
C LEU A 92 -15.39 4.71 4.69
N LYS A 93 -15.11 5.75 5.48
CA LYS A 93 -15.90 6.09 6.69
C LYS A 93 -17.37 6.38 6.38
N SER A 94 -17.70 6.93 5.21
CA SER A 94 -19.10 7.12 4.80
C SER A 94 -19.82 5.79 4.50
N ILE A 95 -19.08 4.76 4.06
CA ILE A 95 -19.60 3.43 3.75
C ILE A 95 -19.77 2.60 5.02
N ASP A 96 -18.76 2.59 5.90
CA ASP A 96 -18.83 1.95 7.22
C ASP A 96 -18.30 2.89 8.32
N PRO A 97 -19.18 3.70 8.93
CA PRO A 97 -18.80 4.62 10.00
C PRO A 97 -18.30 3.92 11.27
N LYS A 98 -18.62 2.63 11.46
CA LYS A 98 -18.28 1.86 12.67
C LYS A 98 -16.96 1.09 12.51
N ALA A 99 -16.36 1.09 11.31
CA ALA A 99 -15.06 0.49 11.09
C ALA A 99 -13.94 1.35 11.68
N ASP A 100 -12.99 0.66 12.32
CA ASP A 100 -11.72 1.22 12.75
C ASP A 100 -10.70 1.01 11.62
N TYR A 101 -10.39 2.09 10.90
CA TYR A 101 -9.51 2.04 9.74
C TYR A 101 -8.07 2.25 10.16
N CYS A 102 -7.20 1.36 9.68
CA CYS A 102 -5.76 1.44 9.90
C CYS A 102 -5.05 1.66 8.57
N PHE A 103 -4.29 2.74 8.40
CA PHE A 103 -3.54 2.99 7.17
C PHE A 103 -2.14 2.36 7.25
N LEU A 104 -1.84 1.44 6.34
CA LEU A 104 -0.56 0.74 6.28
C LEU A 104 0.44 1.53 5.44
N CYS A 105 1.63 1.78 6.00
CA CYS A 105 2.71 2.42 5.27
C CYS A 105 4.10 1.95 5.73
N GLY A 106 5.10 2.16 4.88
CA GLY A 106 6.51 1.95 5.22
C GLY A 106 7.07 3.06 6.11
N GLU A 107 8.22 2.77 6.72
CA GLU A 107 8.98 3.69 7.59
C GLU A 107 9.36 5.02 6.91
N ASP A 108 9.47 5.06 5.58
CA ASP A 108 9.80 6.25 4.80
C ASP A 108 8.63 7.24 4.68
N ILE A 109 7.40 6.74 4.77
CA ILE A 109 6.18 7.54 4.62
C ILE A 109 5.94 8.42 5.83
N ILE A 110 6.35 8.00 7.03
CA ILE A 110 6.09 8.76 8.27
C ILE A 110 6.63 10.19 8.20
N PHE A 111 7.82 10.36 7.62
CA PHE A 111 8.51 11.65 7.46
C PHE A 111 7.88 12.56 6.40
N GLN A 112 6.84 12.09 5.72
CA GLN A 112 6.15 12.79 4.65
C GLN A 112 4.68 13.04 4.98
N LEU A 113 4.16 12.54 6.11
CA LEU A 113 2.73 12.61 6.44
C LEU A 113 2.21 14.05 6.53
N GLU A 114 2.99 14.98 7.08
CA GLU A 114 2.62 16.41 7.14
C GLU A 114 2.54 17.09 5.76
N ARG A 115 3.06 16.45 4.71
CA ARG A 115 2.93 16.94 3.32
C ARG A 115 1.63 16.48 2.66
N TRP A 116 0.89 15.57 3.28
CA TRP A 116 -0.34 15.04 2.71
C TRP A 116 -1.47 16.07 2.87
N LYS A 117 -2.38 16.08 1.89
CA LYS A 117 -3.57 16.91 1.94
C LYS A 117 -4.38 16.59 3.20
N ASP A 118 -4.72 17.63 3.96
CA ASP A 118 -5.52 17.56 5.19
C ASP A 118 -5.00 16.53 6.21
N PHE A 119 -3.67 16.47 6.38
CA PHE A 119 -3.01 15.46 7.23
C PHE A 119 -3.51 15.47 8.68
N GLU A 120 -3.82 16.64 9.25
CA GLU A 120 -4.33 16.77 10.63
C GLU A 120 -5.66 16.05 10.78
N GLU A 121 -6.58 16.22 9.81
CA GLU A 121 -7.85 15.50 9.80
C GLU A 121 -7.62 14.00 9.57
N LEU A 122 -6.70 13.65 8.68
CA LEU A 122 -6.36 12.25 8.42
C LEU A 122 -5.86 11.53 9.69
N PHE A 123 -5.04 12.18 10.51
CA PHE A 123 -4.57 11.64 11.80
C PHE A 123 -5.71 11.31 12.77
N GLN A 124 -6.85 11.99 12.66
CA GLN A 124 -8.02 11.73 13.50
C GLN A 124 -8.89 10.59 12.97
N LEU A 125 -8.86 10.34 11.65
CA LEU A 125 -9.73 9.37 11.00
C LEU A 125 -9.19 7.93 10.99
N VAL A 126 -7.87 7.76 11.07
CA VAL A 126 -7.21 6.44 10.98
C VAL A 126 -6.14 6.23 12.05
N THR A 127 -5.82 4.97 12.31
CA THR A 127 -4.56 4.59 12.96
C THR A 127 -3.52 4.31 11.88
N PHE A 128 -2.37 4.99 11.90
CA PHE A 128 -1.25 4.64 11.06
C PHE A 128 -0.53 3.42 11.61
N ILE A 129 -0.36 2.42 10.74
CA ILE A 129 0.50 1.27 10.99
C ILE A 129 1.75 1.45 10.14
N VAL A 130 2.84 1.80 10.80
CA VAL A 130 4.14 2.04 10.18
C VAL A 130 4.99 0.78 10.34
N THR A 131 5.37 0.18 9.23
CA THR A 131 6.23 -1.00 9.24
C THR A 131 7.67 -0.60 9.03
N TYR A 132 8.59 -1.15 9.82
CA TYR A 132 10.02 -0.93 9.65
C TYR A 132 10.77 -2.22 9.34
N ARG A 133 11.92 -2.07 8.69
CA ARG A 133 12.80 -3.18 8.35
C ARG A 133 14.01 -3.22 9.29
N PRO A 134 14.46 -4.42 9.71
CA PRO A 134 15.72 -4.56 10.43
C PRO A 134 16.88 -3.92 9.64
N GLY A 135 17.70 -3.11 10.32
CA GLY A 135 18.83 -2.37 9.73
C GLY A 135 18.57 -0.88 9.47
N TYR A 136 17.34 -0.41 9.64
CA TYR A 136 17.01 1.03 9.62
C TYR A 136 17.17 1.68 11.00
N ASP A 137 17.32 3.01 11.02
CA ASP A 137 17.40 3.79 12.25
C ASP A 137 16.04 3.84 12.96
N PHE A 138 15.77 2.80 13.74
CA PHE A 138 14.56 2.67 14.55
C PHE A 138 14.38 3.84 15.52
N LYS A 139 15.47 4.39 16.05
CA LYS A 139 15.41 5.52 16.99
C LYS A 139 14.88 6.78 16.30
N LYS A 140 15.32 7.04 15.06
CA LYS A 140 14.79 8.14 14.25
C LYS A 140 13.31 7.96 13.94
N LEU A 141 12.89 6.75 13.56
CA LEU A 141 11.49 6.41 13.32
C LEU A 141 10.63 6.61 14.57
N GLU A 142 11.07 6.10 15.72
CA GLU A 142 10.38 6.23 17.00
C GLU A 142 10.26 7.70 17.42
N THR A 143 11.33 8.47 17.28
CA THR A 143 11.34 9.92 17.60
C THR A 143 10.29 10.67 16.77
N GLU A 144 10.20 10.37 15.47
CA GLU A 144 9.22 11.01 14.60
C GLU A 144 7.79 10.60 14.93
N ALA A 145 7.56 9.32 15.22
CA ALA A 145 6.24 8.85 15.66
C ALA A 145 5.80 9.50 16.98
N VAL A 146 6.72 9.69 17.94
CA VAL A 146 6.45 10.41 19.19
C VAL A 146 6.14 11.89 18.91
N ARG A 147 6.89 12.54 18.01
CA ARG A 147 6.63 13.93 17.63
C ARG A 147 5.23 14.11 17.06
N LEU A 148 4.83 13.28 16.09
CA LEU A 148 3.51 13.35 15.47
C LEU A 148 2.37 13.05 16.47
N LYS A 149 2.57 12.09 17.38
CA LYS A 149 1.63 11.82 18.49
C LYS A 149 1.44 13.04 19.38
N GLN A 150 2.51 13.73 19.75
CA GLN A 150 2.46 14.87 20.67
C GLN A 150 1.88 16.13 20.02
N LEU A 151 2.23 16.40 18.77
CA LEU A 151 1.80 17.62 18.08
C LEU A 151 0.36 17.54 17.55
N TYR A 152 -0.07 16.37 17.09
CA TYR A 152 -1.33 16.23 16.34
C TYR A 152 -2.27 15.15 16.89
N ASP A 153 -1.97 14.57 18.06
CA ASP A 153 -2.70 13.42 18.61
C ASP A 153 -2.82 12.24 17.63
N ALA A 154 -1.80 12.06 16.78
CA ALA A 154 -1.79 11.05 15.74
C ALA A 154 -1.75 9.63 16.33
N LYS A 155 -2.64 8.75 15.89
CA LYS A 155 -2.63 7.33 16.31
C LYS A 155 -1.64 6.54 15.47
N ILE A 156 -0.43 6.30 15.99
CA ILE A 156 0.63 5.59 15.25
C ILE A 156 1.07 4.32 16.01
N LYS A 157 1.08 3.19 15.31
CA LYS A 157 1.66 1.92 15.75
C LYS A 157 2.83 1.56 14.84
N ILE A 158 3.93 1.11 15.44
CA ILE A 158 5.12 0.68 14.71
C ILE A 158 5.21 -0.84 14.84
N PHE A 159 5.40 -1.53 13.72
CA PHE A 159 5.59 -2.98 13.67
C PHE A 159 6.85 -3.33 12.90
N GLU A 160 7.55 -4.36 13.37
CA GLU A 160 8.65 -4.95 12.63
C GLU A 160 8.09 -5.78 11.48
N ALA A 161 8.61 -5.59 10.28
CA ALA A 161 8.29 -6.40 9.12
C ALA A 161 9.54 -7.15 8.63
N PRO A 162 9.38 -8.34 8.05
CA PRO A 162 10.51 -9.08 7.48
C PRO A 162 11.23 -8.27 6.41
N LEU A 163 12.57 -8.37 6.38
CA LEU A 163 13.37 -7.75 5.33
C LEU A 163 13.12 -8.45 4.00
N ILE A 164 12.39 -7.78 3.10
CA ILE A 164 12.08 -8.26 1.76
C ILE A 164 12.64 -7.27 0.75
N ASP A 165 13.71 -7.68 0.08
CA ASP A 165 14.35 -6.89 -0.97
C ASP A 165 13.78 -7.21 -2.34
N ILE A 166 12.49 -6.88 -2.51
CA ILE A 166 11.77 -6.97 -3.79
C ILE A 166 11.17 -5.59 -4.05
N SER A 167 11.47 -5.02 -5.22
CA SER A 167 10.88 -3.77 -5.68
C SER A 167 10.19 -3.95 -7.02
N SER A 168 9.13 -3.18 -7.24
CA SER A 168 8.43 -3.14 -8.53
C SER A 168 9.35 -2.70 -9.66
N THR A 169 10.25 -1.74 -9.41
CA THR A 169 11.26 -1.26 -10.38
C THR A 169 12.18 -2.40 -10.84
N ALA A 170 12.76 -3.16 -9.91
CA ALA A 170 13.64 -4.28 -10.25
C ALA A 170 12.90 -5.41 -10.99
N ILE A 171 11.59 -5.57 -10.75
CA ILE A 171 10.75 -6.52 -11.50
C ILE A 171 10.58 -6.03 -12.95
N ARG A 172 10.25 -4.75 -13.17
CA ARG A 172 10.13 -4.18 -14.53
C ARG A 172 11.44 -4.28 -15.30
N GLU A 173 12.57 -3.91 -14.69
CA GLU A 173 13.91 -4.05 -15.29
C GLU A 173 14.22 -5.50 -15.69
N ARG A 174 13.84 -6.48 -14.85
CA ARG A 174 14.00 -7.90 -15.18
C ARG A 174 13.18 -8.30 -16.42
N VAL A 175 11.94 -7.83 -16.53
CA VAL A 175 11.08 -8.11 -17.69
C VAL A 175 11.72 -7.57 -18.97
N VAL A 176 12.18 -6.32 -18.98
CA VAL A 176 12.92 -5.71 -20.10
C VAL A 176 14.16 -6.54 -20.48
N MET A 177 14.91 -7.03 -19.49
CA MET A 177 16.09 -7.86 -19.71
C MET A 177 15.79 -9.32 -20.09
N GLY A 178 14.52 -9.71 -20.25
CA GLY A 178 14.13 -11.10 -20.50
C GLY A 178 14.48 -12.06 -19.34
N LYS A 179 14.69 -11.52 -18.13
CA LYS A 179 14.98 -12.31 -16.93
C LYS A 179 13.68 -12.76 -16.28
N SER A 180 13.73 -13.94 -15.66
CA SER A 180 12.58 -14.48 -14.93
C SER A 180 12.20 -13.60 -13.73
N ILE A 181 10.90 -13.38 -13.57
CA ILE A 181 10.28 -12.76 -12.38
C ILE A 181 9.51 -13.79 -11.52
N ARG A 182 9.65 -15.09 -11.84
CA ARG A 182 9.04 -16.16 -11.06
C ARG A 182 9.48 -16.08 -9.59
N TYR A 183 8.53 -16.24 -8.68
CA TYR A 183 8.68 -16.07 -7.22
C TYR A 183 8.90 -14.64 -6.72
N LEU A 184 9.04 -13.65 -7.61
CA LEU A 184 8.97 -12.23 -7.22
C LEU A 184 7.52 -11.74 -7.21
N VAL A 185 6.67 -12.34 -8.04
CA VAL A 185 5.23 -12.13 -8.11
C VAL A 185 4.49 -13.47 -8.00
N THR A 186 3.17 -13.46 -7.83
CA THR A 186 2.37 -14.69 -7.89
C THR A 186 2.35 -15.23 -9.32
N GLU A 187 2.10 -16.54 -9.49
CA GLU A 187 2.06 -17.14 -10.82
C GLU A 187 0.97 -16.51 -11.71
N LYS A 188 -0.17 -16.12 -11.14
CA LYS A 188 -1.25 -15.45 -11.89
C LYS A 188 -0.83 -14.08 -12.41
N VAL A 189 -0.12 -13.29 -11.60
CA VAL A 189 0.45 -12.00 -12.04
C VAL A 189 1.54 -12.21 -13.09
N HIS A 190 2.39 -13.22 -12.91
CA HIS A 190 3.42 -13.57 -13.88
C HIS A 190 2.84 -13.92 -15.26
N GLN A 191 1.79 -14.76 -15.30
CA GLN A 191 1.10 -15.09 -16.55
C GLN A 191 0.43 -13.87 -17.16
N TYR A 192 -0.25 -13.05 -16.34
CA TYR A 192 -0.89 -11.83 -16.82
C TYR A 192 0.10 -10.86 -17.48
N ILE A 193 1.26 -10.61 -16.84
CA ILE A 193 2.33 -9.77 -17.41
C ILE A 193 2.79 -10.32 -18.76
N LYS A 194 2.99 -11.64 -18.86
CA LYS A 194 3.44 -12.31 -20.08
C LYS A 194 2.39 -12.24 -21.21
N GLU A 195 1.12 -12.52 -20.90
CA GLU A 195 0.01 -12.52 -21.86
C GLU A 195 -0.29 -11.12 -22.39
N LYS A 196 -0.22 -10.11 -21.51
CA LYS A 196 -0.46 -8.70 -21.85
C LYS A 196 0.79 -7.98 -22.37
N GLN A 197 1.94 -8.63 -22.39
CA GLN A 197 3.21 -8.05 -22.84
C GLN A 197 3.58 -6.75 -22.10
N LEU A 198 3.27 -6.70 -20.79
CA LEU A 198 3.56 -5.52 -19.97
C LEU A 198 5.06 -5.39 -19.71
N TYR A 199 5.53 -4.15 -19.53
CA TYR A 199 6.93 -3.85 -19.17
C TYR A 199 8.00 -4.29 -20.19
N LEU A 200 7.67 -4.53 -21.46
CA LEU A 200 8.62 -4.99 -22.49
C LEU A 200 9.40 -3.86 -23.20
N GLU A 201 9.26 -2.61 -22.75
CA GLU A 201 9.91 -1.44 -23.35
C GLU A 201 11.06 -0.90 -22.49
#